data_AF-A0A6G4REB5-F1
#
_entry.id   AF-A0A6G4REB5-F1
#
_cell.length_a   1.000
_cell.length_b   1.000
_cell.length_c   1.000
_cell.angle_alpha   90.00
_cell.angle_beta   90.00
_cell.angle_gamma   90.00
#
_symmetry.space_group_name_H-M   'P 1'
#
loop_
_entity.id
_entity.type
_entity.pdbx_description
1 polymer ?
#
loop_
_entity_poly.entity_id
_entity_poly.type
_entity_poly.pdbx_seq_one_letter_code
_entity_poly.pdbx_strand_id
1 'polypeptide(L)'
;MVDASLTPIERGTITADVNNLREGATLATVSEPNPNAALQTAPVYNVVIDHPEGTILWDTGSHPDAADGHWPAGLYDAFEHTGLRPLEDDLADAGYAVSEIDYVIQSHLHLDHAGGLETFAGTETPIYVHERELKYAYYSAKTDAADADIAYLAADFDHDLSWEIVHGDRAHVFEGLEFVRLPGHTPGLLGVVLDLEDAGAGTVILAGDQAYTRANYDDEQPMGGGLLWSKRDWFESLQRVQNLERRHDATVICGHDADDLERLHSL
;
A
#
# COMPACT_ATOMS: atom_id res chain seq x y z
N MET A 1 -15.29 -1.19 -18.44
CA MET A 1 -15.10 0.24 -18.16
C MET A 1 -16.26 0.67 -17.29
N VAL A 2 -16.00 1.47 -16.27
CA VAL A 2 -16.99 1.98 -15.32
C VAL A 2 -16.84 3.49 -15.16
N ASP A 3 -17.95 4.19 -14.90
CA ASP A 3 -17.95 5.60 -14.54
C ASP A 3 -17.56 5.74 -13.06
N ALA A 4 -16.26 5.88 -12.80
CA ALA A 4 -15.69 5.99 -11.46
C ALA A 4 -14.62 7.07 -11.39
N SER A 5 -14.43 7.69 -10.22
CA SER A 5 -13.36 8.66 -9.96
C SER A 5 -12.45 8.20 -8.83
N LEU A 6 -11.20 8.68 -8.83
CA LEU A 6 -10.20 8.39 -7.82
C LEU A 6 -9.84 9.69 -7.08
N THR A 7 -10.03 9.71 -5.77
CA THR A 7 -9.65 10.82 -4.91
C THR A 7 -8.53 10.37 -3.98
N PRO A 8 -7.27 10.84 -4.17
CA PRO A 8 -6.21 10.54 -3.22
C PRO A 8 -6.47 11.24 -1.88
N ILE A 9 -6.21 10.52 -0.79
CA ILE A 9 -6.26 11.03 0.58
C ILE A 9 -4.83 11.07 1.09
N GLU A 10 -4.25 12.25 1.22
CA GLU A 10 -2.91 12.41 1.79
C GLU A 10 -2.92 12.04 3.27
N ARG A 11 -2.11 11.05 3.65
CA ARG A 11 -2.02 10.49 5.02
C ARG A 11 -0.68 10.81 5.70
N GLY A 12 -0.03 11.88 5.25
CA GLY A 12 1.27 12.31 5.75
C GLY A 12 2.44 11.81 4.91
N THR A 13 3.58 11.60 5.56
CA THR A 13 4.82 11.18 4.90
C THR A 13 5.55 10.13 5.71
N ILE A 14 6.40 9.36 5.03
CA ILE A 14 7.35 8.41 5.59
C ILE A 14 8.77 8.83 5.24
N THR A 15 9.67 8.81 6.21
CA THR A 15 11.11 9.04 6.03
C THR A 15 11.91 7.81 6.48
N ALA A 16 12.71 7.25 5.57
CA ALA A 16 13.51 6.06 5.87
C ALA A 16 14.85 6.07 5.12
N ASP A 17 15.76 5.17 5.49
CA ASP A 17 17.02 4.94 4.77
C ASP A 17 16.73 4.54 3.32
N VAL A 18 17.39 5.22 2.38
CA VAL A 18 17.24 4.98 0.95
C VAL A 18 17.52 3.53 0.54
N ASN A 19 18.34 2.79 1.31
CA ASN A 19 18.60 1.38 1.07
C ASN A 19 17.41 0.46 1.36
N ASN A 20 16.45 0.90 2.19
CA ASN A 20 15.18 0.18 2.36
C ASN A 20 14.32 0.37 1.11
N LEU A 21 14.22 1.61 0.61
CA LEU A 21 13.42 1.94 -0.58
C LEU A 21 14.03 1.32 -1.85
N ARG A 22 15.36 1.25 -1.94
CA ARG A 22 16.10 0.77 -3.11
C ARG A 22 17.30 -0.05 -2.67
N GLU A 23 17.28 -1.35 -2.98
CA GLU A 23 18.34 -2.26 -2.61
C GLU A 23 19.70 -1.78 -3.15
N GLY A 24 20.65 -1.61 -2.24
CA GLY A 24 22.02 -1.25 -2.58
C GLY A 24 22.18 0.16 -3.18
N ALA A 25 21.27 1.09 -2.86
CA ALA A 25 21.38 2.49 -3.27
C ALA A 25 22.69 3.14 -2.80
N THR A 26 23.15 2.82 -1.59
CA THR A 26 24.43 3.29 -1.04
C THR A 26 25.24 2.11 -0.54
N LEU A 27 26.32 1.76 -1.25
CA LEU A 27 27.21 0.65 -0.91
C LEU A 27 28.65 1.12 -0.69
N ALA A 28 29.30 0.55 0.32
CA ALA A 28 30.72 0.77 0.56
C ALA A 28 31.59 0.20 -0.56
N THR A 29 32.70 0.87 -0.86
CA THR A 29 33.73 0.39 -1.78
C THR A 29 35.08 0.32 -1.08
N VAL A 30 36.07 -0.34 -1.70
CA VAL A 30 37.44 -0.39 -1.14
C VAL A 30 38.04 1.01 -0.97
N SER A 31 37.74 1.94 -1.88
CA SER A 31 38.19 3.33 -1.83
C SER A 31 37.35 4.22 -0.92
N GLU A 32 36.10 3.84 -0.66
CA GLU A 32 35.15 4.56 0.19
C GLU A 32 34.43 3.55 1.11
N PRO A 33 35.10 3.08 2.19
CA PRO A 33 34.58 2.00 3.02
C PRO A 33 33.44 2.44 3.95
N ASN A 34 33.20 3.75 4.10
CA ASN A 34 32.16 4.31 4.98
C ASN A 34 31.41 5.43 4.24
N PRO A 35 30.65 5.12 3.17
CA PRO A 35 29.79 6.12 2.54
C PRO A 35 28.71 6.56 3.53
N ASN A 36 28.26 7.80 3.41
CA ASN A 36 27.15 8.29 4.24
C ASN A 36 25.83 7.72 3.71
N ALA A 37 25.04 7.11 4.60
CA ALA A 37 23.66 6.77 4.30
C ALA A 37 22.84 8.06 4.07
N ALA A 38 21.73 7.92 3.34
CA ALA A 38 20.81 9.01 3.07
C ALA A 38 19.41 8.60 3.48
N LEU A 39 18.67 9.55 4.05
CA LEU A 39 17.24 9.40 4.28
C LEU A 39 16.48 9.98 3.08
N GLN A 40 15.37 9.36 2.74
CA GLN A 40 14.44 9.86 1.73
C GLN A 40 13.05 9.91 2.34
N THR A 41 12.36 11.03 2.09
CA THR A 41 10.96 11.23 2.45
C THR A 41 10.07 10.95 1.25
N ALA A 42 8.96 10.28 1.48
CA ALA A 42 7.95 9.91 0.49
C ALA A 42 6.54 10.12 1.06
N PRO A 43 5.51 10.35 0.22
CA PRO A 43 4.14 10.46 0.70
C PRO A 43 3.60 9.10 1.19
N VAL A 44 2.66 9.15 2.11
CA VAL A 44 1.75 8.05 2.42
C VAL A 44 0.36 8.52 2.05
N TYR A 45 -0.40 7.73 1.32
CA TYR A 45 -1.73 8.11 0.87
C TYR A 45 -2.63 6.90 0.69
N ASN A 46 -3.94 7.14 0.79
CA ASN A 46 -4.99 6.19 0.46
C ASN A 46 -5.70 6.68 -0.80
N VAL A 47 -6.60 5.89 -1.37
CA VAL A 47 -7.43 6.33 -2.51
C VAL A 47 -8.88 5.99 -2.24
N VAL A 48 -9.75 6.99 -2.27
CA VAL A 48 -11.20 6.77 -2.36
C VAL A 48 -11.57 6.60 -3.83
N ILE A 49 -12.26 5.51 -4.15
CA ILE A 49 -12.77 5.19 -5.47
C ILE A 49 -14.29 5.31 -5.42
N ASP A 50 -14.84 6.35 -6.03
CA ASP A 50 -16.28 6.52 -6.19
C ASP A 50 -16.76 5.60 -7.33
N HIS A 51 -17.14 4.38 -6.99
CA HIS A 51 -17.54 3.35 -7.96
C HIS A 51 -19.08 3.27 -8.07
N PRO A 52 -19.66 2.91 -9.23
CA PRO A 52 -21.12 2.75 -9.38
C PRO A 52 -21.76 1.74 -8.43
N GLU A 53 -20.97 0.81 -7.88
CA GLU A 53 -21.41 -0.20 -6.90
C GLU A 53 -21.20 0.21 -5.43
N GLY A 54 -20.58 1.37 -5.16
CA GLY A 54 -20.37 1.92 -3.83
C GLY A 54 -19.03 2.68 -3.69
N THR A 55 -18.86 3.37 -2.58
CA THR A 55 -17.60 4.09 -2.27
C THR A 55 -16.59 3.10 -1.71
N ILE A 56 -15.43 2.98 -2.35
CA ILE A 56 -14.38 2.02 -1.98
C ILE A 56 -13.16 2.79 -1.47
N LEU A 57 -12.67 2.44 -0.28
CA LEU A 57 -11.40 2.96 0.24
C LEU A 57 -10.28 1.94 0.01
N TRP A 58 -9.26 2.32 -0.76
CA TRP A 58 -7.99 1.61 -0.85
C TRP A 58 -7.07 2.05 0.29
N ASP A 59 -6.62 1.11 1.11
CA ASP A 59 -5.76 1.27 2.29
C ASP A 59 -6.28 2.29 3.32
N THR A 60 -5.72 2.27 4.53
CA THR A 60 -6.15 3.10 5.65
C THR A 60 -5.04 3.96 6.25
N GLY A 61 -3.82 3.85 5.73
CA GLY A 61 -2.69 4.68 6.14
C GLY A 61 -2.10 4.25 7.48
N SER A 62 -1.25 5.10 8.05
CA SER A 62 -0.66 4.91 9.39
C SER A 62 -1.62 5.26 10.52
N HIS A 63 -1.43 4.61 11.67
CA HIS A 63 -2.15 4.91 12.91
C HIS A 63 -1.76 6.30 13.45
N PRO A 64 -2.71 7.16 13.90
CA PRO A 64 -2.41 8.53 14.35
C PRO A 64 -1.38 8.61 15.48
N ASP A 65 -1.41 7.64 16.40
CA ASP A 65 -0.51 7.58 17.56
C ASP A 65 0.79 6.80 17.30
N ALA A 66 1.22 6.62 16.05
CA ALA A 66 2.44 5.87 15.69
C ALA A 66 3.67 6.29 16.51
N ALA A 67 3.92 7.60 16.61
CA ALA A 67 5.01 8.19 17.37
C ALA A 67 4.81 8.12 18.90
N ASP A 68 3.55 8.03 19.34
CA ASP A 68 3.11 8.12 20.73
C ASP A 68 2.99 6.75 21.40
N GLY A 69 3.83 5.80 20.97
CA GLY A 69 3.99 4.49 21.59
C GLY A 69 3.10 3.40 21.00
N HIS A 70 2.31 3.70 19.96
CA HIS A 70 1.63 2.67 19.18
C HIS A 70 2.63 1.80 18.42
N TRP A 71 3.65 2.42 17.80
CA TRP A 71 4.76 1.70 17.19
C TRP A 71 5.94 1.54 18.15
N PRO A 72 6.69 0.43 18.07
CA PRO A 72 7.96 0.31 18.76
C PRO A 72 8.91 1.44 18.38
N ALA A 73 9.51 2.11 19.37
CA ALA A 73 10.31 3.32 19.14
C ALA A 73 11.44 3.15 18.09
N GLY A 74 12.09 1.99 18.05
CA GLY A 74 13.14 1.72 17.06
C GLY A 74 12.60 1.48 15.64
N LEU A 75 11.36 1.00 15.52
CA LEU A 75 10.68 0.85 14.23
C LEU A 75 10.27 2.24 13.71
N TYR A 76 9.66 3.07 14.56
CA TYR A 76 9.33 4.45 14.20
C TYR A 76 10.58 5.27 13.82
N ASP A 77 11.69 5.13 14.54
CA ASP A 77 12.96 5.81 14.21
C ASP A 77 13.53 5.38 12.85
N ALA A 78 13.31 4.12 12.44
CA ALA A 78 13.75 3.60 11.14
C ALA A 78 12.84 4.03 9.97
N PHE A 79 11.57 4.33 10.25
CA PHE A 79 10.51 4.64 9.29
C PHE A 79 9.62 5.76 9.85
N GLU A 80 10.19 6.95 10.01
CA GLU A 80 9.52 8.07 10.69
C GLU A 80 8.32 8.53 9.87
N HIS A 81 7.13 8.50 10.49
CA HIS A 81 5.91 8.98 9.86
C HIS A 81 5.44 10.30 10.45
N THR A 82 5.21 11.30 9.61
CA THR A 82 4.80 12.65 10.05
C THR A 82 3.54 13.11 9.35
N GLY A 83 2.82 14.06 9.96
CA GLY A 83 1.53 14.54 9.45
C GLY A 83 0.35 13.60 9.75
N LEU A 84 0.51 12.69 10.71
CA LEU A 84 -0.49 11.69 11.06
C LEU A 84 -1.70 12.33 11.75
N ARG A 85 -2.89 11.97 11.27
CA ARG A 85 -4.20 12.35 11.82
C ARG A 85 -5.12 11.14 11.83
N PRO A 86 -6.20 11.14 12.64
CA PRO A 86 -7.25 10.14 12.52
C PRO A 86 -7.72 9.99 11.07
N LEU A 87 -8.06 8.77 10.65
CA LEU A 87 -8.51 8.50 9.27
C LEU A 87 -9.76 9.30 8.93
N GLU A 88 -10.63 9.46 9.92
CA GLU A 88 -11.90 10.16 9.83
C GLU A 88 -11.73 11.64 9.49
N ASP A 89 -10.68 12.27 10.02
CA ASP A 89 -10.39 13.68 9.78
C ASP A 89 -9.90 13.91 8.34
N ASP A 90 -9.01 13.05 7.83
CA ASP A 90 -8.51 13.17 6.44
C ASP A 90 -9.60 12.83 5.41
N LEU A 91 -10.45 11.83 5.69
CA LEU A 91 -11.61 11.54 4.85
C LEU A 91 -12.61 12.71 4.85
N ALA A 92 -12.89 13.30 6.02
CA ALA A 92 -13.82 14.41 6.14
C ALA A 92 -13.32 15.67 5.40
N ASP A 93 -12.01 15.96 5.45
CA ASP A 93 -11.40 17.04 4.69
C ASP A 93 -11.54 16.84 3.16
N ALA A 94 -11.55 15.60 2.70
CA ALA A 94 -11.82 15.23 1.30
C ALA A 94 -13.33 15.15 0.97
N GLY A 95 -14.22 15.32 1.95
CA GLY A 95 -15.67 15.34 1.77
C GLY A 95 -16.37 14.00 1.96
N TYR A 96 -15.70 12.99 2.54
CA TYR A 96 -16.26 11.68 2.83
C TYR A 96 -16.42 11.47 4.33
N ALA A 97 -17.57 10.96 4.76
CA ALA A 97 -17.71 10.39 6.10
C ALA A 97 -17.33 8.89 6.07
N VAL A 98 -16.79 8.37 7.17
CA VAL A 98 -16.52 6.92 7.31
C VAL A 98 -17.77 6.08 7.01
N SER A 99 -18.94 6.54 7.42
CA SER A 99 -20.22 5.84 7.18
C SER A 99 -20.65 5.80 5.71
N GLU A 100 -19.98 6.54 4.83
CA GLU A 100 -20.21 6.54 3.39
C GLU A 100 -19.23 5.60 2.66
N ILE A 101 -18.24 5.04 3.36
CA ILE A 101 -17.34 4.03 2.83
C ILE A 101 -18.07 2.67 2.86
N ASP A 102 -18.47 2.20 1.68
CA ASP A 102 -19.19 0.94 1.52
C ASP A 102 -18.24 -0.26 1.57
N TYR A 103 -16.99 -0.11 1.13
CA TYR A 103 -15.99 -1.18 1.09
C TYR A 103 -14.59 -0.66 1.39
N VAL A 104 -13.75 -1.50 2.00
CA VAL A 104 -12.31 -1.26 2.14
C VAL A 104 -11.54 -2.33 1.39
N ILE A 105 -10.49 -1.95 0.66
CA ILE A 105 -9.52 -2.86 0.05
C ILE A 105 -8.18 -2.61 0.75
N GLN A 106 -7.64 -3.63 1.41
CA GLN A 106 -6.28 -3.59 1.95
C GLN A 106 -5.32 -4.22 0.93
N SER A 107 -4.39 -3.41 0.43
CA SER A 107 -3.30 -3.88 -0.42
C SER A 107 -2.46 -4.89 0.35
N HIS A 108 -2.10 -4.57 1.59
CA HIS A 108 -1.44 -5.46 2.53
C HIS A 108 -1.54 -4.92 3.97
N LEU A 109 -1.01 -5.65 4.96
CA LEU A 109 -1.24 -5.31 6.38
C LEU A 109 -0.04 -4.71 7.12
N HIS A 110 0.86 -4.02 6.42
CA HIS A 110 1.89 -3.25 7.09
C HIS A 110 1.32 -2.00 7.77
N LEU A 111 2.04 -1.56 8.79
CA LEU A 111 1.75 -0.44 9.69
C LEU A 111 1.32 0.87 9.01
N ASP A 112 1.80 1.14 7.80
CA ASP A 112 1.48 2.35 7.03
C ASP A 112 0.34 2.19 6.03
N HIS A 113 -0.23 1.00 5.92
CA HIS A 113 -1.40 0.68 5.09
C HIS A 113 -2.62 0.25 5.91
N ALA A 114 -2.41 -0.37 7.06
CA ALA A 114 -3.45 -0.96 7.92
C ALA A 114 -3.73 -0.18 9.20
N GLY A 115 -2.96 0.86 9.52
CA GLY A 115 -3.02 1.57 10.80
C GLY A 115 -4.34 2.30 11.08
N GLY A 116 -5.14 2.58 10.06
CA GLY A 116 -6.50 3.15 10.22
C GLY A 116 -7.64 2.12 10.19
N LEU A 117 -7.36 0.81 10.21
CA LEU A 117 -8.41 -0.22 10.17
C LEU A 117 -9.31 -0.21 11.41
N GLU A 118 -8.81 0.26 12.56
CA GLU A 118 -9.60 0.34 13.80
C GLU A 118 -10.87 1.19 13.65
N THR A 119 -10.87 2.17 12.74
CA THR A 119 -12.04 3.01 12.40
C THR A 119 -13.24 2.18 11.94
N PHE A 120 -13.01 0.99 11.38
CA PHE A 120 -14.04 0.08 10.87
C PHE A 120 -14.38 -1.06 11.84
N ALA A 121 -13.77 -1.10 13.04
CA ALA A 121 -14.02 -2.15 14.02
C ALA A 121 -15.48 -2.15 14.52
N GLY A 122 -16.12 -3.32 14.49
CA GLY A 122 -17.52 -3.52 14.87
C GLY A 122 -18.53 -2.97 13.86
N THR A 123 -18.07 -2.53 12.68
CA THR A 123 -18.94 -2.17 11.56
C THR A 123 -19.14 -3.39 10.64
N GLU A 124 -20.17 -3.32 9.79
CA GLU A 124 -20.43 -4.35 8.77
C GLU A 124 -19.75 -4.03 7.42
N THR A 125 -18.93 -2.97 7.35
CA THR A 125 -18.21 -2.56 6.14
C THR A 125 -17.25 -3.68 5.70
N PRO A 126 -17.46 -4.32 4.53
CA PRO A 126 -16.59 -5.41 4.08
C PRO A 126 -15.17 -4.92 3.79
N ILE A 127 -14.18 -5.66 4.32
CA ILE A 127 -12.76 -5.36 4.16
C ILE A 127 -12.09 -6.48 3.38
N TYR A 128 -11.78 -6.20 2.11
CA TYR A 128 -11.09 -7.13 1.23
C TYR A 128 -9.61 -7.19 1.55
N VAL A 129 -9.12 -8.40 1.79
CA VAL A 129 -7.69 -8.69 1.98
C VAL A 129 -7.35 -10.04 1.36
N HIS A 130 -6.14 -10.18 0.85
CA HIS A 130 -5.72 -11.45 0.27
C HIS A 130 -5.44 -12.51 1.36
N GLU A 131 -5.86 -13.76 1.11
CA GLU A 131 -5.71 -14.89 2.06
C GLU A 131 -4.27 -15.07 2.58
N ARG A 132 -3.28 -14.97 1.69
CA ARG A 132 -1.87 -15.11 2.07
C ARG A 132 -1.37 -13.96 2.93
N GLU A 133 -1.93 -12.78 2.75
CA GLU A 133 -1.57 -11.60 3.52
C GLU A 133 -2.05 -11.77 4.95
N LEU A 134 -3.35 -12.01 5.11
CA LEU A 134 -3.96 -12.16 6.43
C LEU A 134 -3.28 -13.27 7.25
N LYS A 135 -3.02 -14.43 6.62
CA LYS A 135 -2.31 -15.53 7.29
C LYS A 135 -0.91 -15.15 7.72
N TYR A 136 -0.15 -14.45 6.87
CA TYR A 136 1.22 -14.08 7.17
C TYR A 136 1.29 -12.95 8.20
N ALA A 137 0.41 -11.95 8.12
CA ALA A 137 0.31 -10.86 9.09
C ALA A 137 0.07 -11.38 10.51
N TYR A 138 -0.91 -12.28 10.70
CA TYR A 138 -1.14 -12.89 12.02
C TYR A 138 0.02 -13.78 12.48
N TYR A 139 0.67 -14.50 11.56
CA TYR A 139 1.85 -15.28 11.89
C TYR A 139 3.00 -14.38 12.37
N SER A 140 3.32 -13.33 11.62
CA SER A 140 4.39 -12.38 11.95
C SER A 140 4.10 -11.64 13.25
N ALA A 141 2.90 -11.08 13.41
CA ALA A 141 2.58 -10.21 14.54
C ALA A 141 2.29 -10.95 15.86
N LYS A 142 1.98 -12.25 15.82
CA LYS A 142 1.62 -13.05 17.02
C LYS A 142 2.66 -14.13 17.36
N THR A 143 3.81 -14.13 16.70
CA THR A 143 4.90 -15.08 17.00
C THR A 143 6.23 -14.36 17.13
N ASP A 144 7.16 -14.95 17.88
CA ASP A 144 8.55 -14.49 17.97
C ASP A 144 9.43 -15.19 16.92
N ALA A 145 8.87 -15.51 15.75
CA ALA A 145 9.60 -16.23 14.70
C ALA A 145 10.75 -15.36 14.16
N ALA A 146 11.89 -15.99 13.85
CA ALA A 146 13.07 -15.25 13.38
C ALA A 146 12.88 -14.63 11.99
N ASP A 147 11.94 -15.15 11.22
CA ASP A 147 11.49 -14.68 9.91
C ASP A 147 10.22 -13.82 9.99
N ALA A 148 9.74 -13.48 11.19
CA ALA A 148 8.64 -12.55 11.36
C ALA A 148 9.04 -11.17 10.83
N ASP A 149 8.13 -10.58 10.06
CA ASP A 149 8.27 -9.23 9.57
C ASP A 149 7.77 -8.24 10.63
N ILE A 150 8.64 -7.30 11.01
CA ILE A 150 8.40 -6.32 12.08
C ILE A 150 7.40 -5.24 11.68
N ALA A 151 7.06 -5.14 10.38
CA ALA A 151 6.12 -4.15 9.88
C ALA A 151 4.64 -4.52 10.14
N TYR A 152 4.36 -5.76 10.57
CA TYR A 152 3.03 -6.18 10.97
C TYR A 152 2.78 -5.93 12.46
N LEU A 153 1.91 -4.98 12.77
CA LEU A 153 1.49 -4.71 14.14
C LEU A 153 0.07 -5.24 14.34
N ALA A 154 -0.09 -6.24 15.20
CA ALA A 154 -1.41 -6.81 15.47
C ALA A 154 -2.42 -5.75 15.98
N ALA A 155 -1.94 -4.69 16.64
CA ALA A 155 -2.80 -3.59 17.09
C ALA A 155 -3.48 -2.84 15.93
N ASP A 156 -2.98 -2.95 14.70
CA ASP A 156 -3.58 -2.32 13.53
C ASP A 156 -4.74 -3.15 12.95
N PHE A 157 -4.67 -4.49 13.00
CA PHE A 157 -5.61 -5.36 12.27
C PHE A 157 -6.30 -6.47 13.10
N ASP A 158 -5.93 -6.67 14.37
CA ASP A 158 -6.56 -7.64 15.29
C ASP A 158 -7.78 -7.03 15.99
N HIS A 159 -8.75 -6.62 15.18
CA HIS A 159 -10.03 -6.03 15.59
C HIS A 159 -11.20 -6.86 15.09
N ASP A 160 -12.42 -6.55 15.54
CA ASP A 160 -13.67 -7.13 15.02
C ASP A 160 -13.99 -6.53 13.66
N LEU A 161 -13.30 -6.99 12.61
CA LEU A 161 -13.40 -6.49 11.24
C LEU A 161 -14.17 -7.49 10.36
N SER A 162 -15.01 -6.96 9.46
CA SER A 162 -15.78 -7.75 8.49
C SER A 162 -14.91 -8.17 7.30
N TRP A 163 -13.97 -9.11 7.54
CA TRP A 163 -13.02 -9.56 6.54
C TRP A 163 -13.67 -10.32 5.39
N GLU A 164 -13.44 -9.86 4.16
CA GLU A 164 -13.73 -10.57 2.91
C GLU A 164 -12.43 -11.08 2.29
N ILE A 165 -12.31 -12.40 2.16
CA ILE A 165 -11.03 -13.02 1.80
C ILE A 165 -10.93 -13.21 0.28
N VAL A 166 -9.95 -12.53 -0.32
CA VAL A 166 -9.60 -12.71 -1.73
C VAL A 166 -8.67 -13.92 -1.86
N HIS A 167 -9.00 -14.81 -2.79
CA HIS A 167 -8.23 -16.02 -3.08
C HIS A 167 -7.70 -16.02 -4.52
N GLY A 168 -6.55 -16.66 -4.70
CA GLY A 168 -5.94 -16.84 -6.02
C GLY A 168 -5.16 -15.61 -6.49
N ASP A 169 -4.74 -15.63 -7.75
CA ASP A 169 -3.90 -14.57 -8.30
C ASP A 169 -4.69 -13.40 -8.90
N ARG A 170 -5.95 -13.64 -9.28
CA ARG A 170 -6.86 -12.66 -9.90
C ARG A 170 -8.29 -12.92 -9.44
N ALA A 171 -9.04 -11.86 -9.14
CA ALA A 171 -10.46 -11.95 -8.80
C ALA A 171 -11.22 -10.71 -9.28
N HIS A 172 -12.43 -10.92 -9.83
CA HIS A 172 -13.33 -9.86 -10.25
C HIS A 172 -14.49 -9.80 -9.25
N VAL A 173 -14.48 -8.79 -8.39
CA VAL A 173 -15.51 -8.60 -7.36
C VAL A 173 -16.45 -7.46 -7.72
N PHE A 174 -15.93 -6.39 -8.31
CA PHE A 174 -16.72 -5.28 -8.86
C PHE A 174 -16.59 -5.26 -10.39
N GLU A 175 -17.56 -4.68 -11.08
CA GLU A 175 -17.48 -4.41 -12.50
C GLU A 175 -16.31 -3.45 -12.79
N GLY A 176 -15.51 -3.71 -13.82
CA GLY A 176 -14.39 -2.83 -14.17
C GLY A 176 -13.22 -2.78 -13.18
N LEU A 177 -13.32 -3.38 -11.99
CA LEU A 177 -12.24 -3.48 -11.00
C LEU A 177 -11.83 -4.95 -10.80
N GLU A 178 -10.56 -5.23 -11.03
CA GLU A 178 -9.95 -6.53 -10.78
C GLU A 178 -8.91 -6.46 -9.67
N PHE A 179 -8.99 -7.39 -8.72
CA PHE A 179 -7.91 -7.70 -7.79
C PHE A 179 -6.82 -8.50 -8.48
N VAL A 180 -5.56 -8.11 -8.29
CA VAL A 180 -4.38 -8.82 -8.80
C VAL A 180 -3.39 -9.03 -7.67
N ARG A 181 -3.05 -10.28 -7.37
CA ARG A 181 -2.01 -10.58 -6.37
C ARG A 181 -0.62 -10.30 -6.93
N LEU A 182 0.17 -9.53 -6.18
CA LEU A 182 1.50 -9.02 -6.53
C LEU A 182 2.53 -9.39 -5.44
N PRO A 183 2.77 -10.70 -5.16
CA PRO A 183 3.72 -11.07 -4.11
C PRO A 183 5.12 -10.54 -4.39
N GLY A 184 5.84 -10.18 -3.33
CA GLY A 184 7.22 -9.72 -3.44
C GLY A 184 7.62 -8.88 -2.26
N HIS A 185 6.94 -7.75 -2.07
CA HIS A 185 7.01 -6.93 -0.87
C HIS A 185 6.53 -7.74 0.34
N THR A 186 5.28 -8.20 0.26
CA THR A 186 4.68 -9.19 1.17
C THR A 186 4.24 -10.45 0.39
N PRO A 187 3.92 -11.57 1.05
CA PRO A 187 3.43 -12.77 0.35
C PRO A 187 2.02 -12.61 -0.26
N GLY A 188 1.25 -11.62 0.21
CA GLY A 188 -0.14 -11.42 -0.12
C GLY A 188 -0.52 -10.07 -0.70
N LEU A 189 0.45 -9.19 -1.00
CA LEU A 189 0.18 -7.87 -1.59
C LEU A 189 -0.84 -7.95 -2.74
N LEU A 190 -1.84 -7.09 -2.66
CA LEU A 190 -2.97 -7.00 -3.56
C LEU A 190 -2.95 -5.66 -4.29
N GLY A 191 -2.84 -5.71 -5.62
CA GLY A 191 -3.07 -4.57 -6.50
C GLY A 191 -4.52 -4.54 -7.03
N VAL A 192 -4.94 -3.42 -7.61
CA VAL A 192 -6.16 -3.36 -8.42
C VAL A 192 -5.90 -2.82 -9.82
N VAL A 193 -6.64 -3.36 -10.78
CA VAL A 193 -6.73 -2.86 -12.15
C VAL A 193 -8.14 -2.33 -12.35
N LEU A 194 -8.26 -1.05 -12.66
CA LEU A 194 -9.53 -0.34 -12.79
C LEU A 194 -9.69 0.20 -14.22
N ASP A 195 -10.70 -0.28 -14.93
CA ASP A 195 -11.05 0.19 -16.27
C ASP A 195 -12.05 1.36 -16.18
N LEU A 196 -11.61 2.59 -16.45
CA LEU A 196 -12.46 3.79 -16.37
C LEU A 196 -13.12 4.12 -17.72
N GLU A 197 -14.37 4.62 -17.71
CA GLU A 197 -15.06 5.10 -18.91
C GLU A 197 -14.57 6.47 -19.37
N ASP A 198 -14.05 7.31 -18.46
CA ASP A 198 -13.77 8.70 -18.78
C ASP A 198 -12.55 8.86 -19.71
N ALA A 199 -12.69 9.76 -20.69
CA ALA A 199 -11.92 9.80 -21.93
C ALA A 199 -10.44 10.26 -21.80
N GLY A 200 -9.91 10.32 -20.57
CA GLY A 200 -8.56 10.80 -20.25
C GLY A 200 -7.66 9.81 -19.49
N ALA A 201 -8.22 8.94 -18.65
CA ALA A 201 -7.44 8.08 -17.75
C ALA A 201 -7.27 6.63 -18.26
N GLY A 202 -8.27 6.08 -18.96
CA GLY A 202 -8.25 4.70 -19.46
C GLY A 202 -8.21 3.68 -18.32
N THR A 203 -7.29 2.72 -18.39
CA THR A 203 -7.08 1.76 -17.29
C THR A 203 -6.09 2.35 -16.28
N VAL A 204 -6.41 2.27 -14.99
CA VAL A 204 -5.50 2.64 -13.89
C VAL A 204 -5.11 1.38 -13.13
N ILE A 205 -3.83 1.24 -12.81
CA ILE A 205 -3.31 0.17 -11.95
C ILE A 205 -2.72 0.80 -10.72
N LEU A 206 -3.41 0.65 -9.61
CA LEU A 206 -2.83 0.94 -8.31
C LEU A 206 -2.00 -0.31 -7.96
N ALA A 207 -0.67 -0.14 -7.85
CA ALA A 207 0.25 -1.26 -7.63
C ALA A 207 0.64 -1.43 -6.16
N GLY A 208 0.36 -0.42 -5.32
CA GLY A 208 0.83 -0.35 -3.94
C GLY A 208 2.34 -0.59 -3.87
N ASP A 209 2.75 -1.33 -2.86
CA ASP A 209 4.17 -1.59 -2.58
C ASP A 209 4.82 -2.63 -3.50
N GLN A 210 4.16 -2.99 -4.61
CA GLN A 210 4.88 -3.66 -5.69
C GLN A 210 5.98 -2.74 -6.23
N ALA A 211 5.77 -1.43 -6.19
CA ALA A 211 6.81 -0.43 -6.41
C ALA A 211 6.61 0.69 -5.39
N TYR A 212 7.60 0.90 -4.53
CA TYR A 212 7.58 1.98 -3.53
C TYR A 212 7.62 3.35 -4.21
N THR A 213 8.55 3.52 -5.14
CA THR A 213 8.76 4.73 -5.95
C THR A 213 8.90 4.36 -7.43
N ARG A 214 8.90 5.37 -8.31
CA ARG A 214 9.12 5.19 -9.74
C ARG A 214 10.45 4.53 -10.08
N ALA A 215 11.51 4.78 -9.29
CA ALA A 215 12.78 4.09 -9.47
C ALA A 215 12.64 2.56 -9.29
N ASN A 216 11.70 2.09 -8.46
CA ASN A 216 11.46 0.66 -8.33
C ASN A 216 10.79 0.08 -9.58
N TYR A 217 9.90 0.84 -10.21
CA TYR A 217 9.15 0.40 -11.39
C TYR A 217 9.94 0.55 -12.69
N ASP A 218 10.49 1.74 -12.95
CA ASP A 218 11.12 2.13 -14.22
C ASP A 218 12.55 1.59 -14.36
N ASP A 219 13.33 1.66 -13.27
CA ASP A 219 14.72 1.15 -13.26
C ASP A 219 14.79 -0.33 -12.83
N GLU A 220 13.64 -0.95 -12.55
CA GLU A 220 13.48 -2.32 -12.08
C GLU A 220 14.32 -2.62 -10.81
N GLN A 221 14.53 -1.61 -9.97
CA GLN A 221 15.34 -1.72 -8.75
C GLN A 221 14.46 -2.12 -7.56
N PRO A 222 14.58 -3.34 -7.00
CA PRO A 222 13.72 -3.75 -5.89
C PRO A 222 14.01 -2.96 -4.62
N MET A 223 13.06 -3.00 -3.68
CA MET A 223 13.30 -2.57 -2.30
C MET A 223 14.36 -3.45 -1.62
N GLY A 224 14.99 -2.93 -0.58
CA GLY A 224 16.01 -3.62 0.20
C GLY A 224 15.57 -3.94 1.63
N GLY A 225 16.41 -4.69 2.33
CA GLY A 225 16.23 -4.96 3.74
C GLY A 225 14.97 -5.79 4.04
N GLY A 226 14.23 -5.39 5.08
CA GLY A 226 13.01 -6.07 5.53
C GLY A 226 11.80 -5.84 4.63
N LEU A 227 11.83 -4.84 3.74
CA LEU A 227 10.70 -4.50 2.86
C LEU A 227 10.55 -5.44 1.64
N LEU A 228 11.29 -6.55 1.59
CA LEU A 228 11.24 -7.47 0.46
C LEU A 228 11.18 -8.92 0.94
N TRP A 229 9.96 -9.43 1.07
CA TRP A 229 9.71 -10.83 1.42
C TRP A 229 10.30 -11.83 0.42
N SER A 230 10.16 -11.57 -0.89
CA SER A 230 10.65 -12.47 -1.95
C SER A 230 11.04 -11.70 -3.20
N LYS A 231 12.36 -11.55 -3.41
CA LYS A 231 12.92 -10.89 -4.59
C LYS A 231 12.51 -11.54 -5.92
N ARG A 232 12.45 -12.87 -5.96
CA ARG A 232 12.01 -13.59 -7.18
C ARG A 232 10.56 -13.23 -7.50
N ASP A 233 9.68 -13.34 -6.52
CA ASP A 233 8.26 -13.12 -6.74
C ASP A 233 8.00 -11.63 -7.04
N TRP A 234 8.76 -10.72 -6.44
CA TRP A 234 8.72 -9.28 -6.76
C TRP A 234 8.99 -8.99 -8.24
N PHE A 235 10.03 -9.61 -8.84
CA PHE A 235 10.29 -9.45 -10.28
C PHE A 235 9.19 -10.07 -11.15
N GLU A 236 8.62 -11.20 -10.73
CA GLU A 236 7.49 -11.82 -11.45
C GLU A 236 6.23 -10.92 -11.40
N SER A 237 5.98 -10.27 -10.26
CA SER A 237 4.91 -9.30 -10.07
C SER A 237 5.16 -7.99 -10.84
N LEU A 238 6.39 -7.49 -10.88
CA LEU A 238 6.76 -6.33 -11.71
C LEU A 238 6.46 -6.60 -13.19
N GLN A 239 6.91 -7.75 -13.70
CA GLN A 239 6.61 -8.16 -15.07
C GLN A 239 5.11 -8.32 -15.31
N ARG A 240 4.35 -8.77 -14.32
CA ARG A 240 2.89 -8.86 -14.41
C ARG A 240 2.26 -7.47 -14.57
N VAL A 241 2.63 -6.49 -13.73
CA VAL A 241 2.14 -5.11 -13.83
C VAL A 241 2.53 -4.48 -15.17
N GLN A 242 3.79 -4.57 -15.58
CA GLN A 242 4.25 -4.05 -16.88
C GLN A 242 3.54 -4.71 -18.08
N ASN A 243 3.15 -5.99 -17.97
CA ASN A 243 2.35 -6.66 -19.00
C ASN A 243 0.92 -6.14 -19.06
N LEU A 244 0.32 -5.81 -17.90
CA LEU A 244 -1.00 -5.21 -17.83
C LEU A 244 -0.96 -3.78 -18.40
N GLU A 245 -0.01 -2.97 -17.96
CA GLU A 245 0.26 -1.64 -18.50
C GLU A 245 0.31 -1.65 -20.03
N ARG A 246 1.16 -2.49 -20.64
CA ARG A 246 1.28 -2.58 -22.10
C ARG A 246 0.02 -3.06 -22.82
N ARG A 247 -0.79 -3.91 -22.19
CA ARG A 247 -2.00 -4.47 -22.82
C ARG A 247 -3.17 -3.50 -22.78
N HIS A 248 -3.22 -2.67 -21.76
CA HIS A 248 -4.34 -1.78 -21.47
C HIS A 248 -4.01 -0.31 -21.70
N ASP A 249 -2.76 0.01 -22.06
CA ASP A 249 -2.24 1.39 -22.10
C ASP A 249 -2.48 2.09 -20.75
N ALA A 250 -2.21 1.36 -19.67
CA ALA A 250 -2.67 1.74 -18.34
C ALA A 250 -1.74 2.76 -17.67
N THR A 251 -2.32 3.60 -16.82
CA THR A 251 -1.59 4.42 -15.86
C THR A 251 -1.28 3.58 -14.62
N VAL A 252 -0.01 3.30 -14.35
CA VAL A 252 0.42 2.62 -13.11
C VAL A 252 0.69 3.64 -12.01
N ILE A 253 0.32 3.37 -10.77
CA ILE A 253 0.51 4.22 -9.59
C ILE A 253 1.29 3.44 -8.52
N CYS A 254 2.45 3.96 -8.12
CA CYS A 254 3.37 3.37 -7.12
C CYS A 254 2.99 3.80 -5.69
N GLY A 255 3.21 2.96 -4.68
CA GLY A 255 2.70 3.17 -3.30
C GLY A 255 3.09 4.49 -2.63
N HIS A 256 4.31 4.99 -2.88
CA HIS A 256 4.88 6.14 -2.18
C HIS A 256 5.65 7.09 -3.10
N ASP A 257 5.20 7.26 -4.35
CA ASP A 257 5.83 8.19 -5.29
C ASP A 257 5.09 9.54 -5.33
N ALA A 258 5.82 10.65 -5.22
CA ALA A 258 5.24 11.98 -5.21
C ALA A 258 4.65 12.38 -6.58
N ASP A 259 5.28 11.95 -7.68
CA ASP A 259 4.78 12.26 -9.02
C ASP A 259 3.50 11.45 -9.33
N ASP A 260 3.38 10.25 -8.75
CA ASP A 260 2.16 9.44 -8.87
C ASP A 260 1.01 9.95 -8.00
N LEU A 261 1.30 10.50 -6.82
CA LEU A 261 0.31 11.23 -6.04
C LEU A 261 -0.20 12.47 -6.80
N GLU A 262 0.69 13.27 -7.40
CA GLU A 262 0.28 14.40 -8.26
C GLU A 262 -0.54 13.91 -9.47
N ARG A 263 -0.16 12.76 -10.05
CA ARG A 263 -0.92 12.15 -11.14
C ARG A 263 -2.33 11.76 -10.70
N LEU A 264 -2.50 11.16 -9.52
CA LEU A 264 -3.82 10.83 -8.97
C LEU A 264 -4.74 12.06 -8.87
N HIS A 265 -4.21 13.22 -8.44
CA HIS A 265 -4.99 14.47 -8.41
C HIS A 265 -5.43 14.98 -9.78
N SER A 266 -4.85 14.46 -10.86
CA SER A 266 -5.12 14.87 -12.25
C SER A 266 -5.95 13.88 -13.06
N LEU A 267 -6.26 12.70 -12.52
CA LEU A 267 -7.15 11.71 -13.10
C LEU A 267 -8.61 12.11 -12.91
#